data_AF-A0A6P0P946-F1
#
_entry.id   AF-A0A6P0P946-F1
#
_cell.length_a   1.000
_cell.length_b   1.000
_cell.length_c   1.000
_cell.angle_alpha   90.00
_cell.angle_beta   90.00
_cell.angle_gamma   90.00
#
_symmetry.space_group_name_H-M   'P 1'
#
loop_
_entity.id
_entity.type
_entity.pdbx_description
1 polymer ?
#
loop_
_entity_poly.entity_id
_entity_poly.type
_entity_poly.pdbx_seq_one_letter_code
_entity_poly.pdbx_strand_id
1 'polypeptide(L)'
;MKTIIIKARYKYRIDSTVGQKHRLAKLFGCVRTIWNDSLACYQEKYILGEKKPSNSELQKLFITQAKKTENREWLSEVSVVPLQQ
;
A
#
# COMPACT_ATOMS: atom_id res chain seq x y z
N MET A 1 -33.22 -24.65 11.26
CA MET A 1 -31.86 -25.13 10.93
C MET A 1 -30.86 -24.03 11.22
N LYS A 2 -29.89 -24.23 12.13
CA LYS A 2 -28.79 -23.27 12.37
C LYS A 2 -27.62 -23.64 11.45
N THR A 3 -27.20 -22.71 10.60
CA THR A 3 -26.00 -22.87 9.76
C THR A 3 -24.75 -22.78 10.64
N ILE A 4 -23.98 -23.86 10.69
CA ILE A 4 -22.65 -23.86 11.33
C ILE A 4 -21.65 -23.37 10.28
N ILE A 5 -21.04 -22.20 10.50
CA ILE A 5 -19.95 -21.71 9.65
C ILE A 5 -18.65 -22.35 10.13
N ILE A 6 -18.07 -23.22 9.30
CA ILE A 6 -16.75 -23.82 9.56
C ILE A 6 -15.67 -22.83 9.11
N LYS A 7 -14.81 -22.40 10.04
CA LYS A 7 -13.60 -21.62 9.71
C LYS A 7 -12.41 -22.57 9.55
N ALA A 8 -11.94 -22.76 8.32
CA ALA A 8 -10.72 -23.52 8.04
C ALA A 8 -9.48 -22.60 8.01
N ARG A 9 -8.34 -23.08 8.51
CA ARG A 9 -7.03 -22.46 8.25
C ARG A 9 -6.30 -23.29 7.21
N TYR A 10 -5.88 -22.63 6.15
CA TYR A 10 -5.10 -23.27 5.11
C TYR A 10 -3.64 -22.84 5.21
N LYS A 11 -2.73 -23.80 5.04
CA LYS A 11 -1.30 -23.54 4.85
C LYS A 11 -1.00 -23.70 3.36
N TYR A 12 -0.49 -22.65 2.74
CA TYR A 12 -0.08 -22.66 1.34
C TYR A 12 1.39 -22.30 1.23
N ARG A 13 2.07 -22.94 0.28
CA ARG A 13 3.40 -22.54 -0.19
C ARG A 13 3.23 -21.95 -1.58
N ILE A 14 3.83 -20.79 -1.81
CA ILE A 14 3.82 -20.14 -3.12
C ILE A 14 5.23 -20.25 -3.69
N ASP A 15 5.41 -21.13 -4.67
CA ASP A 15 6.67 -21.24 -5.42
C ASP A 15 6.59 -20.33 -6.65
N SER A 16 7.09 -19.11 -6.49
CA SER A 16 7.00 -18.07 -7.53
C SER A 16 8.04 -18.28 -8.63
N THR A 17 7.63 -18.10 -9.89
CA THR A 17 8.55 -17.98 -11.02
C THR A 17 9.41 -16.72 -10.90
N VAL A 18 10.51 -16.65 -11.65
CA VAL A 18 11.39 -15.47 -11.66
C VAL A 18 10.59 -14.20 -11.99
N GLY A 19 9.72 -14.23 -12.99
CA GLY A 19 8.88 -13.07 -13.34
C GLY A 19 7.88 -12.68 -12.24
N GLN A 20 7.32 -13.65 -11.52
CA GLN A 20 6.44 -13.38 -10.37
C GLN A 20 7.21 -12.73 -9.22
N LYS A 21 8.42 -13.20 -8.91
CA LYS A 21 9.28 -12.59 -7.87
C LYS A 21 9.57 -11.13 -8.17
N HIS A 22 9.89 -10.79 -9.42
CA HIS A 22 10.13 -9.40 -9.82
C HIS A 22 8.87 -8.53 -9.66
N ARG A 23 7.70 -9.01 -10.08
CA ARG A 23 6.44 -8.28 -9.89
C ARG A 23 6.10 -8.07 -8.41
N LEU A 24 6.32 -9.09 -7.57
CA LEU A 24 6.11 -8.98 -6.13
C LEU A 24 7.09 -7.99 -5.49
N ALA A 25 8.38 -8.05 -5.84
CA ALA A 25 9.38 -7.11 -5.34
C ALA A 25 9.01 -5.66 -5.71
N LYS A 26 8.59 -5.43 -6.96
CA LYS A 26 8.11 -4.12 -7.42
C LYS A 26 6.91 -3.66 -6.61
N LEU A 27 5.90 -4.52 -6.48
CA LEU A 27 4.69 -4.22 -5.70
C LEU A 27 5.04 -3.86 -4.25
N PHE A 28 5.81 -4.69 -3.56
CA PHE A 28 6.16 -4.45 -2.16
C PHE A 28 7.04 -3.20 -1.99
N GLY A 29 7.92 -2.91 -2.95
CA GLY A 29 8.68 -1.66 -2.98
C GLY A 29 7.77 -0.43 -3.07
N CYS A 30 6.78 -0.45 -3.98
CA CYS A 30 5.78 0.62 -4.08
C CYS A 30 4.99 0.78 -2.78
N VAL A 31 4.46 -0.32 -2.22
CA VAL A 31 3.68 -0.30 -0.97
C VAL A 31 4.51 0.27 0.17
N ARG A 32 5.76 -0.18 0.33
CA ARG A 32 6.66 0.29 1.39
C ARG A 32 6.95 1.78 1.26
N THR A 33 7.11 2.27 0.04
CA THR A 33 7.35 3.69 -0.22
C THR A 33 6.16 4.53 0.21
N ILE A 34 4.93 4.17 -0.20
CA ILE A 34 3.72 4.91 0.18
C ILE A 34 3.46 4.87 1.68
N TRP A 35 3.69 3.72 2.32
CA TRP A 35 3.59 3.60 3.77
C TRP A 35 4.56 4.56 4.49
N ASN A 36 5.82 4.61 4.04
CA ASN A 36 6.81 5.49 4.65
C ASN A 36 6.47 6.97 4.46
N ASP A 37 6.04 7.38 3.26
CA ASP A 37 5.61 8.75 2.98
C ASP A 37 4.40 9.13 3.88
N SER A 38 3.44 8.21 4.03
CA SER A 38 2.27 8.39 4.89
C SER A 38 2.63 8.49 6.37
N LEU A 39 3.52 7.62 6.85
CA LEU A 39 4.00 7.63 8.23
C LEU A 39 4.77 8.91 8.56
N ALA A 40 5.63 9.37 7.65
CA ALA A 40 6.38 10.61 7.81
C ALA A 40 5.44 11.82 7.93
N CYS A 41 4.41 11.89 7.07
CA CYS A 41 3.38 12.92 7.16
C CYS A 41 2.62 12.87 8.49
N TYR A 42 2.28 11.67 8.98
CA TYR A 42 1.65 11.52 10.29
C TYR A 42 2.53 12.03 11.43
N GLN A 43 3.81 11.69 11.41
CA GLN A 43 4.78 12.11 12.44
C GLN A 43 4.94 13.63 12.44
N GLU A 44 5.08 14.25 11.26
CA GLU A 44 5.18 15.69 11.11
C GLU A 44 3.95 16.41 11.69
N LYS A 45 2.74 15.99 11.28
CA LYS A 45 1.49 16.60 11.77
C LYS A 45 1.33 16.45 13.27
N TYR A 46 1.73 15.30 13.82
CA TYR A 46 1.70 15.07 15.26
C TYR A 46 2.65 16.02 16.02
N ILE A 47 3.88 16.19 15.53
CA ILE A 47 4.88 17.10 16.14
C ILE A 47 4.39 18.55 16.11
N LEU A 48 3.73 18.96 15.03
CA LEU A 48 3.18 20.31 14.86
C LEU A 48 1.86 20.54 15.63
N GLY A 49 1.32 19.51 16.30
CA GLY A 49 0.01 19.59 16.98
C GLY A 49 -1.16 19.74 16.02
N GLU A 50 -0.97 19.39 14.74
CA GLU A 50 -1.99 19.50 13.71
C GLU A 50 -2.91 18.28 13.68
N LYS A 51 -4.05 18.44 13.00
CA LYS A 51 -5.00 17.36 12.81
C LYS A 51 -4.38 16.23 11.97
N LYS A 52 -4.58 14.99 12.43
CA LYS A 52 -4.22 13.78 11.70
C LYS A 52 -4.90 13.75 10.31
N PRO A 53 -4.15 13.58 9.21
CA PRO A 53 -4.75 13.45 7.87
C PRO A 53 -5.57 12.17 7.74
N SER A 54 -6.68 12.29 7.01
CA SER A 54 -7.53 11.17 6.65
C SER A 54 -6.87 10.29 5.59
N ASN A 55 -7.36 9.05 5.47
CA ASN A 55 -6.84 8.10 4.48
C ASN A 55 -7.02 8.63 3.04
N SER A 56 -8.16 9.26 2.72
CA SER A 56 -8.40 9.82 1.39
C SER A 56 -7.44 10.96 1.06
N GLU A 57 -7.05 11.78 2.04
CA GLU A 57 -6.04 12.83 1.86
C GLU A 57 -4.67 12.24 1.54
N LEU A 58 -4.24 11.21 2.29
CA LEU A 58 -2.98 10.52 2.04
C LEU A 58 -2.94 9.84 0.66
N GLN A 59 -4.01 9.14 0.29
CA GLN A 59 -4.12 8.51 -1.02
C GLN A 59 -4.07 9.55 -2.15
N LYS A 60 -4.75 10.70 -1.98
CA LYS A 60 -4.70 11.78 -2.96
C LYS A 60 -3.27 12.31 -3.13
N LEU A 61 -2.56 12.55 -2.02
CA LEU A 61 -1.20 13.10 -2.04
C LEU A 61 -0.17 12.10 -2.58
N PHE A 62 -0.05 10.96 -1.91
CA PHE A 62 1.04 10.01 -2.13
C PHE A 62 0.78 8.98 -3.23
N ILE A 63 -0.46 8.84 -3.71
CA ILE A 63 -0.78 7.95 -4.82
C ILE A 63 -1.23 8.77 -6.03
N THR A 64 -2.35 9.48 -5.93
CA THR A 64 -2.99 10.11 -7.11
C THR A 64 -2.16 11.25 -7.70
N GLN A 65 -1.60 12.13 -6.86
CA GLN A 65 -0.72 13.19 -7.36
C GLN A 65 0.70 12.70 -7.61
N ALA A 66 1.25 11.86 -6.72
CA ALA A 66 2.60 11.33 -6.88
C ALA A 66 2.81 10.65 -8.24
N LYS A 67 1.86 9.80 -8.68
CA LYS A 67 1.92 9.10 -9.98
C LYS A 67 2.05 10.00 -11.20
N LYS A 68 1.70 11.29 -11.08
CA LYS A 68 1.80 12.27 -12.17
C LYS A 68 3.17 12.94 -12.26
N THR A 69 4.05 12.71 -11.28
CA THR A 69 5.41 13.24 -11.27
C THR A 69 6.36 12.21 -11.88
N GLU A 70 7.31 12.67 -12.69
CA GLU A 70 8.31 11.81 -13.35
C GLU A 70 9.06 10.93 -12.34
N ASN A 71 9.46 11.50 -11.20
CA ASN A 71 10.16 10.76 -10.14
C ASN A 71 9.35 9.64 -9.48
N ARG A 72 8.02 9.60 -9.68
CA ARG A 72 7.11 8.66 -9.02
C ARG A 72 6.15 7.98 -9.99
N GLU A 73 6.37 8.10 -11.30
CA GLU A 73 5.50 7.48 -12.32
C GLU A 73 5.45 5.95 -12.21
N TRP A 74 6.54 5.34 -11.72
CA TRP A 74 6.68 3.89 -11.48
C TRP A 74 5.66 3.32 -10.49
N LEU A 75 5.04 4.17 -9.65
CA LEU A 75 3.91 3.76 -8.81
C LEU A 75 2.68 3.33 -9.63
N SER A 76 2.58 3.76 -10.90
CA SER A 76 1.50 3.39 -11.82
C SER A 76 1.66 1.98 -12.39
N GLU A 77 2.81 1.37 -12.23
CA GLU A 77 3.13 0.06 -12.80
C GLU A 77 2.63 -1.12 -11.94
N VAL A 78 1.99 -0.81 -10.80
CA VAL A 78 1.40 -1.80 -9.88
C VAL A 78 -0.06 -1.46 -9.58
N SER A 79 -0.82 -2.46 -9.13
CA SER A 79 -2.21 -2.24 -8.71
C SER A 79 -2.29 -1.17 -7.64
N VAL A 80 -3.28 -0.29 -7.75
CA VAL A 80 -3.51 0.79 -6.79
C VAL A 80 -4.04 0.29 -5.45
N VAL A 81 -4.79 -0.82 -5.46
CA VAL A 81 -5.45 -1.40 -4.29
C VAL A 81 -4.48 -1.63 -3.12
N PRO A 82 -3.35 -2.33 -3.29
CA PRO A 82 -2.38 -2.53 -2.21
C PRO A 82 -1.63 -1.26 -1.78
N LEU A 83 -1.68 -0.17 -2.56
CA LEU A 83 -1.03 1.08 -2.20
C LEU A 83 -1.84 1.91 -1.20
N GLN A 84 -3.14 1.64 -1.07
CA GLN A 84 -4.02 2.32 -0.12
C GLN A 84 -3.65 1.90 1.32
N GLN A 85 -3.43 2.88 2.20
CA GLN A 85 -3.02 2.66 3.60
C GLN A 85 -4.20 2.71 4.58
#